data_AF-A0A0V0H214-F1
#
_entry.id   AF-A0A0V0H214-F1
#
_cell.length_a   1.000
_cell.length_b   1.000
_cell.length_c   1.000
_cell.angle_alpha   90.00
_cell.angle_beta   90.00
_cell.angle_gamma   90.00
#
_symmetry.space_group_name_H-M   'P 1'
#
loop_
_entity.id
_entity.type
_entity.pdbx_description
1 polymer ?
#
loop_
_entity_poly.entity_id
_entity_poly.type
_entity_poly.pdbx_seq_one_letter_code
_entity_poly.pdbx_strand_id
1 'polypeptide(L)'
;SPKLKSLEYKGGLTYFKGIGDLQELEFVLLYLDPFKLRDYWYSWFRDILESCALSKRLSLICDIEEVVLIPVEVTNILPVNDIKNLELEIISRHGTFQEVIDDFTWILPDLKTLSLTLGSTTKFFEF
;
A
#
# COMPACT_ATOMS: atom_id res chain seq x y z
N SER A 1 -0.71 -3.03 -29.04
CA SER A 1 0.45 -2.63 -28.24
C SER A 1 0.60 -3.56 -27.06
N PRO A 2 1.83 -3.96 -26.66
CA PRO A 2 2.01 -4.71 -25.43
C PRO A 2 1.50 -3.86 -24.26
N LYS A 3 0.56 -4.41 -23.48
CA LYS A 3 0.06 -3.79 -22.25
C LYS A 3 1.14 -3.94 -21.18
N LEU A 4 1.43 -2.86 -20.46
CA LEU A 4 2.35 -2.89 -19.33
C LEU A 4 1.82 -3.90 -18.32
N LYS A 5 2.68 -4.77 -17.78
CA LYS A 5 2.28 -5.81 -16.81
C LYS A 5 2.72 -5.50 -15.39
N SER A 6 3.81 -4.75 -15.25
CA SER A 6 4.38 -4.41 -13.96
C SER A 6 4.88 -2.97 -13.90
N LEU A 7 4.84 -2.39 -12.71
CA LEU A 7 5.38 -1.08 -12.39
C LEU A 7 6.31 -1.18 -11.17
N GLU A 8 7.50 -0.61 -11.27
CA GLU A 8 8.37 -0.34 -10.12
C GLU A 8 8.57 1.17 -10.02
N TYR A 9 8.25 1.75 -8.87
CA TYR A 9 8.39 3.19 -8.64
C TYR A 9 9.22 3.49 -7.39
N LYS A 10 10.29 4.27 -7.59
CA LYS A 10 11.20 4.77 -6.57
C LYS A 10 11.22 6.29 -6.63
N GLY A 11 10.42 6.97 -5.82
CA GLY A 11 10.32 8.43 -5.84
C GLY A 11 9.47 9.00 -4.70
N GLY A 12 9.38 10.33 -4.62
CA GLY A 12 8.52 11.03 -3.66
C GLY A 12 7.06 11.12 -4.11
N LEU A 13 6.29 12.08 -3.57
CA LEU A 13 4.92 12.37 -4.02
C LEU A 13 4.88 12.47 -5.53
N THR A 14 4.10 11.59 -6.16
CA THR A 14 3.79 11.69 -7.59
C THR A 14 2.30 11.59 -7.78
N TYR A 15 1.75 12.49 -8.59
CA TYR A 15 0.40 12.33 -9.07
C TYR A 15 0.50 11.49 -10.34
N PHE A 16 0.11 10.22 -10.28
CA PHE A 16 0.00 9.39 -11.47
C PHE A 16 -1.19 9.91 -12.31
N LYS A 17 -0.99 10.99 -13.10
CA LYS A 17 -1.97 11.44 -14.10
C LYS A 17 -2.06 10.37 -15.18
N GLY A 18 -2.94 9.39 -14.97
CA GLY A 18 -3.03 8.17 -15.79
C GLY A 18 -3.40 6.90 -15.01
N ILE A 19 -3.85 7.02 -13.77
CA ILE A 19 -4.26 5.94 -12.85
C ILE A 19 -5.14 4.83 -13.47
N GLY A 20 -5.95 5.13 -14.50
CA GLY A 20 -6.71 4.11 -15.23
C GLY A 20 -5.83 3.01 -15.84
N ASP A 21 -4.57 3.31 -16.17
CA ASP A 21 -3.63 2.34 -16.73
C ASP A 21 -3.04 1.39 -15.67
N LEU A 22 -3.16 1.71 -14.38
CA LEU A 22 -2.71 0.85 -13.28
C LEU A 22 -3.67 -0.31 -13.01
N GLN A 23 -4.96 -0.14 -13.35
CA GLN A 23 -6.02 -1.13 -13.12
C GLN A 23 -5.76 -2.47 -13.83
N GLU A 24 -4.98 -2.47 -14.92
CA GLU A 24 -4.65 -3.69 -15.66
C GLU A 24 -3.28 -4.29 -15.30
N LEU A 25 -2.53 -3.67 -14.38
CA LEU A 25 -1.22 -4.18 -13.97
C LEU A 25 -1.38 -5.43 -13.11
N GLU A 26 -0.56 -6.45 -13.39
CA GLU A 26 -0.52 -7.65 -12.56
C GLU A 26 0.28 -7.39 -11.28
N PHE A 27 1.36 -6.61 -11.36
CA PHE A 27 2.30 -6.40 -10.26
C PHE A 27 2.69 -4.93 -10.11
N VAL A 28 2.57 -4.38 -8.91
CA VAL A 28 3.00 -3.03 -8.59
C VAL A 28 3.95 -3.06 -7.40
N LEU A 29 5.12 -2.44 -7.53
CA LEU A 29 6.14 -2.33 -6.48
C LEU A 29 6.43 -0.85 -6.21
N LEU A 30 6.17 -0.39 -4.99
CA LEU A 30 6.36 1.00 -4.58
C LEU A 30 7.34 1.11 -3.43
N TYR A 31 8.30 2.01 -3.57
CA TYR A 31 9.22 2.40 -2.49
C TYR A 31 8.72 3.68 -1.85
N LEU A 32 8.53 3.64 -0.53
CA LEU A 32 7.83 4.66 0.24
C LEU A 32 8.81 5.44 1.14
N ASP A 33 8.68 6.78 1.14
CA ASP A 33 9.46 7.70 1.97
C ASP A 33 8.51 8.67 2.73
N PRO A 34 7.89 8.23 3.84
CA PRO A 34 6.89 8.99 4.60
C PRO A 34 7.40 10.33 5.15
N PHE A 35 8.71 10.51 5.34
CA PHE A 35 9.26 11.80 5.77
C PHE A 35 9.09 12.91 4.72
N LYS A 36 9.00 12.55 3.43
CA LYS A 36 8.66 13.48 2.35
C LYS A 36 7.15 13.69 2.18
N LEU A 37 6.32 12.96 2.93
CA LEU A 37 4.92 12.74 2.61
C LEU A 37 3.95 13.21 3.71
N ARG A 38 4.44 13.69 4.87
CA ARG A 38 3.69 13.92 6.13
C ARG A 38 2.21 14.32 5.99
N ASP A 39 1.88 15.35 5.21
CA ASP A 39 0.51 15.89 5.15
C ASP A 39 -0.39 15.23 4.10
N TYR A 40 0.19 14.60 3.07
CA TYR A 40 -0.55 14.06 1.90
C TYR A 40 -0.34 12.56 1.71
N TRP A 41 0.48 11.94 2.56
CA TRP A 41 0.86 10.53 2.53
C TRP A 41 -0.35 9.63 2.37
N TYR A 42 -1.31 9.78 3.28
CA TYR A 42 -2.47 8.91 3.32
C TYR A 42 -3.34 9.07 2.08
N SER A 43 -3.66 10.32 1.69
CA SER A 43 -4.50 10.56 0.51
C SER A 43 -3.86 9.97 -0.74
N TRP A 44 -2.55 10.17 -0.90
CA TRP A 44 -1.80 9.60 -2.00
C TRP A 44 -1.81 8.07 -1.97
N PHE A 45 -1.56 7.47 -0.79
CA PHE A 45 -1.55 6.02 -0.63
C PHE A 45 -2.93 5.41 -0.93
N ARG A 46 -4.00 6.05 -0.48
CA ARG A 46 -5.38 5.67 -0.82
C ARG A 46 -5.62 5.70 -2.33
N ASP A 47 -5.23 6.78 -3.01
CA ASP A 47 -5.41 6.90 -4.47
C ASP A 47 -4.69 5.75 -5.19
N ILE A 48 -3.49 5.37 -4.74
CA ILE A 48 -2.77 4.20 -5.26
C ILE A 48 -3.54 2.90 -5.03
N LEU A 49 -4.06 2.66 -3.83
CA LEU A 49 -4.81 1.44 -3.52
C LEU A 49 -6.06 1.33 -4.41
N GLU A 50 -6.80 2.42 -4.59
CA GLU A 50 -7.95 2.49 -5.50
C GLU A 50 -7.54 2.19 -6.95
N SER A 51 -6.39 2.71 -7.37
CA SER A 51 -5.83 2.48 -8.71
C SER A 51 -5.44 1.02 -8.95
N CYS A 52 -4.95 0.36 -7.90
CA CYS A 52 -4.45 -1.01 -7.93
C CYS A 52 -5.50 -2.03 -7.48
N ALA A 53 -6.76 -1.65 -7.25
CA ALA A 53 -7.79 -2.55 -6.72
C ALA A 53 -8.04 -3.79 -7.60
N LEU A 54 -7.75 -3.68 -8.90
CA LEU A 54 -7.85 -4.76 -9.88
C LEU A 54 -6.53 -5.50 -10.15
N SER A 55 -5.42 -5.03 -9.58
CA SER A 55 -4.13 -5.70 -9.67
C SER A 55 -4.12 -6.99 -8.85
N LYS A 56 -3.25 -7.93 -9.24
CA LYS A 56 -3.08 -9.18 -8.49
C LYS A 56 -2.24 -8.97 -7.23
N ARG A 57 -1.19 -8.15 -7.32
CA ARG A 57 -0.28 -7.92 -6.20
C ARG A 57 0.26 -6.50 -6.16
N LEU A 58 0.23 -5.91 -4.97
CA LEU A 58 0.88 -4.65 -4.64
C LEU A 58 1.90 -4.91 -3.52
N SER A 59 3.15 -4.59 -3.79
CA SER A 59 4.25 -4.65 -2.84
C SER A 59 4.69 -3.24 -2.46
N LEU A 60 4.77 -3.01 -1.16
CA LEU A 60 5.12 -1.74 -0.53
C LEU A 60 6.41 -1.92 0.26
N ILE A 61 7.44 -1.16 -0.08
CA ILE A 61 8.71 -1.16 0.63
C ILE A 61 8.83 0.13 1.43
N CYS A 62 8.81 0.02 2.75
CA CYS A 62 8.91 1.09 3.73
C CYS A 62 10.26 0.99 4.45
N ASP A 63 11.28 1.72 4.00
CA ASP A 63 12.64 1.59 4.55
C ASP A 63 12.96 2.62 5.65
N ILE A 64 11.95 3.00 6.44
CA ILE A 64 11.97 4.14 7.38
C ILE A 64 11.74 3.73 8.83
N GLU A 65 12.28 4.52 9.77
CA GLU A 65 12.39 4.18 11.20
C GLU A 65 11.07 4.19 11.99
N GLU A 66 10.04 4.91 11.51
CA GLU A 66 8.76 5.06 12.21
C GLU A 66 7.61 4.40 11.44
N VAL A 67 6.97 3.38 12.03
CA VAL A 67 5.77 2.76 11.44
C VAL A 67 4.55 3.59 11.76
N VAL A 68 4.45 4.74 11.11
CA VAL A 68 3.19 5.48 11.02
C VAL A 68 2.72 5.37 9.59
N LEU A 69 2.04 4.26 9.29
CA LEU A 69 1.41 4.06 7.99
C LEU A 69 0.12 4.90 7.91
N ILE A 70 -0.58 5.03 9.04
CA ILE A 70 -1.74 5.90 9.20
C ILE A 70 -1.49 6.87 10.36
N PRO A 71 -1.44 8.19 10.09
CA PRO A 71 -1.45 9.17 11.17
C PRO A 71 -2.78 9.08 11.95
N VAL A 72 -2.72 9.06 13.29
CA VAL A 72 -3.89 9.03 14.20
C VAL A 72 -4.91 10.14 13.90
N GLU A 73 -4.48 11.23 13.27
CA GLU A 73 -5.28 12.42 12.95
C GLU A 73 -6.09 12.29 11.64
N VAL A 74 -5.96 11.19 10.90
CA VAL A 74 -6.69 10.96 9.64
C VAL A 74 -8.13 10.49 9.93
N THR A 75 -8.96 11.42 10.38
CA THR A 75 -10.38 11.16 10.72
C THR A 75 -11.34 11.32 9.54
N ASN A 76 -10.89 11.96 8.46
CA ASN A 76 -11.76 12.35 7.33
C ASN A 76 -11.58 11.49 6.07
N ILE A 77 -10.82 10.39 6.14
CA ILE A 77 -10.56 9.59 4.95
C ILE A 77 -11.29 8.25 5.02
N LEU A 78 -12.03 7.96 3.94
CA LEU A 78 -12.85 6.77 3.81
C LEU A 78 -11.98 5.54 3.49
N PRO A 79 -12.40 4.34 3.91
CA PRO A 79 -11.78 3.10 3.51
C PRO A 79 -11.86 2.88 1.99
N VAL A 80 -10.96 2.05 1.46
CA VAL A 80 -10.93 1.62 0.07
C VAL A 80 -11.59 0.25 -0.03
N ASN A 81 -12.69 0.18 -0.78
CA ASN A 81 -13.45 -1.05 -0.99
C ASN A 81 -13.06 -1.74 -2.30
N ASP A 82 -13.61 -2.93 -2.54
CA ASP A 82 -13.50 -3.68 -3.80
C ASP A 82 -12.08 -4.18 -4.17
N ILE A 83 -11.16 -4.17 -3.21
CA ILE A 83 -9.76 -4.65 -3.34
C ILE A 83 -9.58 -6.17 -3.12
N LYS A 84 -10.66 -6.95 -3.18
CA LYS A 84 -10.70 -8.41 -2.87
C LYS A 84 -9.79 -9.32 -3.71
N ASN A 85 -9.17 -8.78 -4.76
CA ASN A 85 -8.25 -9.48 -5.65
C ASN A 85 -6.79 -9.11 -5.40
N LEU A 86 -6.56 -8.10 -4.55
CA LEU A 86 -5.25 -7.55 -4.27
C LEU A 86 -4.56 -8.36 -3.18
N GLU A 87 -3.42 -8.96 -3.51
CA GLU A 87 -2.46 -9.43 -2.52
C GLU A 87 -1.59 -8.24 -2.10
N LEU A 88 -1.63 -7.88 -0.82
CA LEU A 88 -0.80 -6.81 -0.29
C LEU A 88 0.45 -7.37 0.37
N GLU A 89 1.62 -6.89 -0.04
CA GLU A 89 2.88 -7.17 0.62
C GLU A 89 3.47 -5.88 1.17
N ILE A 90 3.90 -5.90 2.43
CA ILE A 90 4.56 -4.78 3.09
C ILE A 90 5.90 -5.25 3.62
N ILE A 91 6.96 -4.53 3.27
CA ILE A 91 8.32 -4.80 3.73
C ILE A 91 8.78 -3.57 4.50
N SER A 92 8.93 -3.71 5.81
CA SER A 92 9.40 -2.66 6.71
C SER A 92 10.53 -3.17 7.59
N ARG A 93 11.42 -2.28 8.06
CA ARG A 93 12.44 -2.61 9.06
C ARG A 93 11.96 -2.41 10.50
N HIS A 94 10.87 -1.68 10.70
CA HIS A 94 10.42 -1.20 12.00
C HIS A 94 8.95 -1.55 12.25
N GLY A 95 8.45 -1.29 13.47
CA GLY A 95 7.06 -1.47 13.90
C GLY A 95 6.72 -2.87 14.39
N THR A 96 5.46 -3.07 14.76
CA THR A 96 4.91 -4.37 15.14
C THR A 96 3.90 -4.88 14.12
N PHE A 97 3.71 -6.21 14.06
CA PHE A 97 2.70 -6.79 13.20
C PHE A 97 1.29 -6.29 13.53
N GLN A 98 0.98 -6.07 14.80
CA GLN A 98 -0.36 -5.68 15.23
C GLN A 98 -0.72 -4.27 14.79
N GLU A 99 0.19 -3.30 14.96
CA GLU A 99 -0.02 -1.91 14.52
C GLU A 99 -0.31 -1.84 13.03
N VAL A 100 0.46 -2.57 12.21
CA VAL A 100 0.23 -2.61 10.76
C VAL A 100 -1.09 -3.29 10.43
N ILE A 101 -1.44 -4.40 11.09
CA ILE A 101 -2.71 -5.08 10.83
C ILE A 101 -3.88 -4.17 11.20
N ASP A 102 -3.89 -3.55 12.38
CA ASP A 102 -5.00 -2.70 12.83
C ASP A 102 -5.24 -1.54 11.87
N ASP A 103 -4.15 -0.89 11.44
CA ASP A 103 -4.17 0.17 10.43
C ASP A 103 -4.81 -0.33 9.12
N PHE A 104 -4.31 -1.45 8.58
CA PHE A 104 -4.76 -1.93 7.27
C PHE A 104 -6.14 -2.56 7.28
N THR A 105 -6.54 -3.24 8.35
CA THR A 105 -7.88 -3.84 8.45
C THR A 105 -8.96 -2.76 8.45
N TRP A 106 -8.64 -1.56 8.95
CA TRP A 106 -9.54 -0.42 8.90
C TRP A 106 -9.63 0.23 7.51
N ILE A 107 -8.51 0.46 6.82
CA ILE A 107 -8.51 1.08 5.47
C ILE A 107 -9.07 0.13 4.42
N LEU A 108 -8.72 -1.15 4.52
CA LEU A 108 -8.88 -2.15 3.48
C LEU A 108 -9.81 -3.27 3.97
N PRO A 109 -11.10 -2.98 4.22
CA PRO A 109 -12.02 -3.93 4.85
C PRO A 109 -12.26 -5.19 4.02
N ASP A 110 -12.05 -5.12 2.70
CA ASP A 110 -12.23 -6.25 1.77
C ASP A 110 -10.92 -6.98 1.42
N LEU A 111 -9.79 -6.66 2.09
CA LEU A 111 -8.50 -7.28 1.83
C LEU A 111 -8.53 -8.75 2.25
N LYS A 112 -8.18 -9.67 1.35
CA LYS A 112 -8.14 -11.10 1.68
C LYS A 112 -6.82 -11.54 2.26
N THR A 113 -5.72 -10.99 1.77
CA THR A 113 -4.38 -11.47 2.11
C THR A 113 -3.43 -10.31 2.35
N LEU A 114 -2.65 -10.43 3.42
CA LEU A 114 -1.55 -9.53 3.75
C LEU A 114 -0.30 -10.35 4.06
N SER A 115 0.77 -10.11 3.29
CA SER A 115 2.12 -10.52 3.67
C SER A 115 2.84 -9.33 4.29
N LEU A 116 3.35 -9.50 5.50
CA LEU A 116 4.08 -8.46 6.21
C LEU A 116 5.47 -8.99 6.58
N THR A 117 6.50 -8.31 6.11
CA THR A 117 7.89 -8.56 6.46
C THR A 117 8.39 -7.43 7.33
N LEU A 118 8.74 -7.74 8.58
CA LEU A 118 9.35 -6.83 9.55
C LEU A 118 10.78 -7.28 9.86
N GLY A 119 11.76 -6.51 9.40
CA GLY A 119 13.17 -6.88 9.45
C GLY A 119 13.41 -8.19 8.73
N SER A 120 13.78 -9.24 9.46
CA SER A 120 13.99 -10.60 8.90
C SER A 120 12.81 -11.55 9.08
N THR A 121 11.68 -11.09 9.63
CA THR A 121 10.53 -11.93 9.95
C THR A 121 9.38 -11.63 9.02
N THR A 122 8.89 -12.66 8.31
CA THR A 122 7.69 -12.56 7.47
C THR A 122 6.53 -13.30 8.12
N LYS A 123 5.34 -12.69 8.11
CA LYS A 123 4.07 -13.33 8.47
C LYS A 123 3.05 -13.13 7.36
N PHE A 124 2.14 -14.08 7.26
CA PHE A 124 1.03 -14.08 6.32
C PHE A 124 -0.27 -14.05 7.10
N PHE A 125 -1.20 -13.21 6.68
CA PHE A 125 -2.51 -13.03 7.28
C PHE A 125 -3.57 -13.23 6.21
N GLU A 126 -4.62 -13.96 6.57
CA GLU A 126 -5.84 -14.13 5.79
C GLU A 126 -7.01 -13.59 6.62
N PHE A 127 -7.88 -12.79 6.02
CA PHE A 127 -9.00 -12.12 6.67
C PHE A 127 -10.36 -12.63 6.17
#